data_AF-A0A150MZ93-F1
#
_entry.id   AF-A0A150MZ93-F1
#
_cell.length_a   1.000
_cell.length_b   1.000
_cell.length_c   1.000
_cell.angle_alpha   90.00
_cell.angle_beta   90.00
_cell.angle_gamma   90.00
#
_symmetry.space_group_name_H-M   'P 1'
#
loop_
_entity.id
_entity.type
_entity.pdbx_description
1 polymer ?
#
loop_
_entity_poly.entity_id
_entity_poly.type
_entity_poly.pdbx_seq_one_letter_code
_entity_poly.pdbx_strand_id
1 'polypeptide(L)'
;MPKRAIADSACGSEENYTYCEKKQIIVLIKYNTLDREQTKAWAKEIGRIENMTYDEKLDEWICAKGERLVFVYKRKETIGNGYVIVKRTYRCTACAGCPFQAACAKGKDTKTIRVSLKNQQQRQEIRKRLSTEDLFFINSSSCPMNG
;
A
#
# COMPACT_ATOMS: atom_id res chain seq x y z
N MET A 1 19.39 -4.12 21.06
CA MET A 1 18.63 -4.33 19.80
C MET A 1 19.03 -3.26 18.80
N PRO A 2 19.09 -3.57 17.49
CA PRO A 2 19.39 -2.57 16.48
C PRO A 2 18.28 -1.51 16.46
N LYS A 3 18.66 -0.23 16.38
CA LYS A 3 17.72 0.90 16.32
C LYS A 3 16.96 0.95 14.98
N ARG A 4 17.48 0.27 13.95
CA ARG A 4 16.96 0.26 12.59
C ARG A 4 16.93 -1.17 12.04
N ALA A 5 15.91 -1.50 11.27
CA ALA A 5 15.80 -2.75 10.51
C ALA A 5 15.89 -2.43 9.01
N ILE A 6 16.91 -2.99 8.37
CA ILE A 6 17.14 -2.96 6.93
C ILE A 6 17.18 -4.42 6.48
N ALA A 7 16.38 -4.76 5.49
CA ALA A 7 16.27 -6.11 4.94
C ALA A 7 15.72 -6.03 3.51
N ASP A 8 15.78 -7.16 2.81
CA ASP A 8 15.23 -7.28 1.46
C ASP A 8 13.71 -7.08 1.43
N SER A 9 13.20 -6.72 0.25
CA SER A 9 11.77 -6.43 0.06
C SER A 9 10.85 -7.61 0.37
N ALA A 10 11.37 -8.84 0.28
CA ALA A 10 10.70 -10.07 0.70
C ALA A 10 10.29 -10.06 2.18
N CYS A 11 10.99 -9.29 3.03
CA CYS A 11 10.64 -9.08 4.44
C CYS A 11 9.58 -7.99 4.64
N GLY A 12 9.15 -7.28 3.59
CA GLY A 12 8.22 -6.16 3.66
C GLY A 12 6.76 -6.58 3.79
N SER A 13 6.39 -7.12 4.95
CA SER A 13 5.04 -7.63 5.25
C SER A 13 4.39 -6.91 6.44
N GLU A 14 3.05 -6.94 6.50
CA GLU A 14 2.29 -6.36 7.63
C GLU A 14 2.76 -6.90 8.99
N GLU A 15 3.01 -8.20 9.04
CA GLU A 15 3.50 -8.88 10.24
C GLU A 15 4.86 -8.32 10.66
N ASN A 16 5.82 -8.29 9.76
CA ASN A 16 7.18 -7.87 10.07
C ASN A 16 7.23 -6.40 10.48
N TYR A 17 6.42 -5.56 9.85
CA TYR A 17 6.25 -4.16 10.26
C TYR A 17 5.66 -4.07 11.66
N THR A 18 4.62 -4.85 11.95
CA THR A 18 4.02 -4.91 13.29
C THR A 18 5.01 -5.39 14.35
N TYR A 19 5.85 -6.36 14.03
CA TYR A 19 6.89 -6.84 14.94
C TYR A 19 7.88 -5.71 15.28
N CYS A 20 8.33 -4.97 14.27
CA CYS A 20 9.25 -3.86 14.46
C CYS A 20 8.61 -2.71 15.24
N GLU A 21 7.36 -2.36 14.95
CA GLU A 21 6.57 -1.36 15.71
C GLU A 21 6.53 -1.72 17.20
N LYS A 22 6.17 -2.96 17.53
CA LYS A 22 6.12 -3.46 18.93
C LYS A 22 7.48 -3.41 19.63
N LYS A 23 8.56 -3.57 18.88
CA LYS A 23 9.94 -3.50 19.38
C LYS A 23 10.54 -2.09 19.29
N GLN A 24 9.76 -1.10 18.83
CA GLN A 24 10.21 0.28 18.61
C GLN A 24 11.45 0.38 17.70
N ILE A 25 11.51 -0.50 16.69
CA ILE A 25 12.58 -0.54 15.71
C ILE A 25 12.16 0.29 14.49
N ILE A 26 13.03 1.20 14.04
CA ILE A 26 12.78 2.00 12.83
C ILE A 26 12.90 1.07 11.61
N VAL A 27 11.82 0.95 10.85
CA VAL A 27 11.77 0.07 9.67
C VAL A 27 12.11 0.84 8.40
N LEU A 28 13.07 0.32 7.64
CA LEU A 28 13.50 0.80 6.32
C LEU A 28 13.41 -0.30 5.25
N ILE A 29 12.57 -1.30 5.50
CA ILE A 29 12.35 -2.44 4.62
C ILE A 29 11.31 -2.06 3.56
N LYS A 30 11.67 -2.10 2.28
CA LYS A 30 10.74 -1.90 1.17
C LYS A 30 9.69 -3.03 1.15
N TYR A 31 8.48 -2.75 0.68
CA TYR A 31 7.56 -3.82 0.29
C TYR A 31 7.68 -4.12 -1.21
N ASN A 32 7.31 -5.35 -1.60
CA ASN A 32 7.56 -5.91 -2.93
C ASN A 32 7.08 -5.08 -4.14
N THR A 33 6.08 -4.20 -3.96
CA THR A 33 5.50 -3.42 -5.07
C THR A 33 6.00 -1.98 -5.13
N LEU A 34 6.79 -1.51 -4.16
CA LEU A 34 7.18 -0.10 -4.04
C LEU A 34 7.86 0.45 -5.30
N ASP A 35 8.83 -0.28 -5.86
CA ASP A 35 9.58 0.22 -7.03
C ASP A 35 8.70 0.19 -8.29
N ARG A 36 7.82 -0.81 -8.42
CA ARG A 36 6.90 -0.93 -9.56
C ARG A 36 5.84 0.17 -9.56
N GLU A 37 5.39 0.60 -8.38
CA GLU A 37 4.41 1.68 -8.20
C GLU A 37 4.87 3.01 -8.81
N GLN A 38 6.18 3.23 -8.94
CA GLN A 38 6.74 4.45 -9.53
C GLN A 38 6.76 4.43 -11.07
N THR A 39 6.42 3.31 -11.70
CA THR A 39 6.46 3.18 -13.15
C THR A 39 5.20 3.74 -13.81
N LYS A 40 5.36 4.33 -15.01
CA LYS A 40 4.23 4.80 -15.85
C LYS A 40 3.24 3.68 -16.18
N ALA A 41 3.73 2.45 -16.34
CA ALA A 41 2.89 1.29 -16.59
C ALA A 41 1.96 0.99 -15.42
N TRP A 42 2.48 1.05 -14.18
CA TRP A 42 1.68 0.82 -12.98
C TRP A 42 0.64 1.92 -12.76
N ALA A 43 1.00 3.18 -13.00
CA ALA A 43 0.06 4.31 -12.88
C ALA A 43 -1.14 4.19 -13.85
N LYS A 44 -0.95 3.55 -15.02
CA LYS A 44 -2.04 3.29 -15.98
C LYS A 44 -2.98 2.16 -15.56
N GLU A 45 -2.60 1.33 -14.59
CA GLU A 45 -3.46 0.27 -14.08
C GLU A 45 -4.52 0.84 -13.10
N ILE A 46 -5.53 1.53 -13.63
CA ILE A 46 -6.63 2.19 -12.88
C ILE A 46 -7.39 1.26 -11.93
N GLY A 47 -7.27 -0.06 -12.13
CA GLY A 47 -7.86 -1.07 -11.28
C GLY A 47 -7.07 -1.39 -10.00
N ARG A 48 -5.86 -0.86 -9.83
CA ARG A 48 -5.06 -1.11 -8.62
C ARG A 48 -5.56 -0.26 -7.46
N ILE A 49 -5.55 -0.84 -6.27
CA ILE A 49 -5.94 -0.12 -5.05
C ILE A 49 -4.95 1.01 -4.76
N GLU A 50 -3.68 0.82 -5.11
CA GLU A 50 -2.64 1.84 -5.00
C GLU A 50 -2.90 3.08 -5.85
N ASN A 51 -3.75 2.95 -6.89
CA ASN A 51 -4.18 4.05 -7.76
C ASN A 51 -5.60 4.55 -7.41
N MET A 52 -6.14 4.13 -6.26
CA MET A 52 -7.43 4.61 -5.72
C MET A 52 -7.19 5.56 -4.55
N THR A 53 -8.17 6.42 -4.29
CA THR A 53 -8.14 7.29 -3.11
C THR A 53 -8.98 6.68 -1.99
N TYR A 54 -8.47 6.69 -0.77
CA TYR A 54 -9.23 6.26 0.41
C TYR A 54 -9.74 7.49 1.17
N ASP A 55 -11.05 7.53 1.40
CA ASP A 55 -11.73 8.55 2.20
C ASP A 55 -11.90 8.00 3.62
N GLU A 56 -11.00 8.39 4.52
CA GLU A 56 -10.99 7.91 5.90
C GLU A 56 -12.23 8.34 6.69
N LYS A 57 -12.86 9.48 6.33
CA LYS A 57 -14.03 9.99 7.04
C LYS A 57 -15.27 9.15 6.76
N LEU A 58 -15.42 8.69 5.52
CA LEU A 58 -16.56 7.90 5.09
C LEU A 58 -16.28 6.38 5.10
N ASP A 59 -15.03 5.97 5.30
CA ASP A 59 -14.57 4.58 5.15
C ASP A 59 -14.92 4.03 3.77
N GLU A 60 -14.49 4.74 2.73
CA GLU A 60 -14.82 4.41 1.33
C GLU A 60 -13.61 4.57 0.43
N TRP A 61 -13.58 3.79 -0.65
CA TRP A 61 -12.57 3.93 -1.69
C TRP A 61 -13.16 4.59 -2.93
N ILE A 62 -12.42 5.48 -3.56
CA ILE A 62 -12.83 6.19 -4.77
C ILE A 62 -12.04 5.63 -5.95
N CYS A 63 -12.75 5.12 -6.94
CA CYS A 63 -12.13 4.59 -8.16
C CYS A 63 -11.76 5.71 -9.14
N ALA A 64 -11.06 5.38 -10.23
CA ALA A 64 -10.64 6.34 -11.26
C ALA A 64 -11.80 7.09 -11.97
N LYS A 65 -13.04 6.56 -11.93
CA LYS A 65 -14.23 7.25 -12.45
C LYS A 65 -14.82 8.26 -11.44
N GLY A 66 -14.35 8.25 -10.18
CA GLY A 66 -14.94 9.02 -9.08
C GLY A 66 -16.04 8.27 -8.32
N GLU A 67 -16.40 7.04 -8.73
CA GLU A 67 -17.39 6.23 -8.02
C GLU A 67 -16.83 5.65 -6.72
N ARG A 68 -17.71 5.53 -5.72
CA ARG A 68 -17.40 5.06 -4.37
C ARG A 68 -17.57 3.54 -4.23
N LEU A 69 -16.62 2.93 -3.53
CA LEU A 69 -16.64 1.54 -3.09
C LEU A 69 -16.89 1.54 -1.59
N VAL A 70 -18.06 1.04 -1.21
CA VAL A 70 -18.54 1.03 0.18
C VAL A 70 -18.11 -0.24 0.90
N PHE A 71 -17.95 -0.15 2.22
CA PHE A 71 -17.62 -1.29 3.06
C PHE A 71 -18.73 -2.35 2.99
N VAL A 72 -18.33 -3.62 2.85
CA VAL A 72 -19.26 -4.77 2.83
C VAL A 72 -19.10 -5.62 4.08
N TYR A 73 -17.87 -6.10 4.34
CA TYR A 73 -17.57 -6.92 5.51
C TYR A 73 -16.06 -6.95 5.80
N LYS A 74 -15.69 -7.41 6.99
CA LYS A 74 -14.30 -7.71 7.37
C LYS A 74 -14.14 -9.19 7.72
N ARG A 75 -12.97 -9.75 7.43
CA ARG A 75 -12.58 -11.12 7.76
C ARG A 75 -11.22 -11.09 8.45
N LYS A 76 -11.04 -11.97 9.45
CA LYS A 76 -9.75 -12.26 10.06
C LYS A 76 -9.12 -13.46 9.34
N GLU A 77 -7.83 -13.35 9.04
CA GLU A 77 -7.03 -14.40 8.43
C GLU A 77 -5.81 -14.64 9.30
N THR A 78 -5.65 -15.87 9.79
CA THR A 78 -4.48 -16.27 10.58
C THR A 78 -3.48 -16.92 9.64
N ILE A 79 -2.26 -16.40 9.59
CA ILE A 79 -1.16 -17.00 8.83
C ILE A 79 -0.40 -18.02 9.69
N GLY A 80 0.49 -18.81 9.07
CA GLY A 80 1.04 -20.05 9.67
C GLY A 80 1.76 -19.90 11.02
N ASN A 81 2.22 -18.69 11.37
CA ASN A 81 2.87 -18.37 12.64
C ASN A 81 1.92 -17.79 13.70
N GLY A 82 0.61 -17.79 13.46
CA GLY A 82 -0.40 -17.30 14.39
C GLY A 82 -0.68 -15.78 14.29
N TYR A 83 0.02 -15.04 13.43
CA TYR A 83 -0.30 -13.63 13.20
C TYR A 83 -1.66 -13.48 12.50
N VAL A 84 -2.47 -12.52 12.98
CA VAL A 84 -3.83 -12.28 12.49
C VAL A 84 -3.90 -11.01 11.66
N ILE A 85 -4.28 -11.14 10.39
CA ILE A 85 -4.54 -10.04 9.47
C ILE A 85 -6.04 -9.76 9.43
N VAL A 86 -6.43 -8.49 9.53
CA VAL A 86 -7.82 -8.07 9.33
C VAL A 86 -7.99 -7.51 7.92
N LYS A 87 -8.64 -8.25 7.03
CA LYS A 87 -8.97 -7.80 5.67
C LYS A 87 -10.39 -7.27 5.61
N ARG A 88 -10.56 -6.05 5.12
CA ARG A 88 -11.85 -5.41 4.82
C ARG A 88 -12.14 -5.57 3.33
N THR A 89 -13.41 -5.81 3.01
CA THR A 89 -13.91 -5.92 1.64
C THR A 89 -14.76 -4.71 1.32
N TYR A 90 -14.49 -4.05 0.19
CA TYR A 90 -15.25 -2.92 -0.32
C TYR A 90 -15.74 -3.22 -1.74
N ARG A 91 -16.92 -2.70 -2.10
CA ARG A 91 -17.56 -2.97 -3.40
C ARG A 91 -18.18 -1.71 -3.98
N CYS A 92 -17.98 -1.51 -5.28
CA CYS A 92 -18.62 -0.44 -6.04
C CYS A 92 -20.05 -0.83 -6.43
N THR A 93 -21.00 0.09 -6.31
CA THR A 93 -22.39 -0.14 -6.72
C THR A 93 -22.72 0.44 -8.10
N ALA A 94 -21.86 1.32 -8.64
CA ALA A 94 -22.08 2.05 -9.89
C ALA A 94 -21.20 1.53 -11.06
N CYS A 95 -20.95 0.22 -11.13
CA CYS A 95 -20.14 -0.38 -12.19
C CYS A 95 -20.91 -0.67 -13.49
N ALA A 96 -22.25 -0.76 -13.45
CA ALA A 96 -23.06 -1.05 -14.63
C ALA A 96 -22.85 0.03 -15.71
N GLY A 97 -22.52 -0.39 -16.94
CA GLY A 97 -22.26 0.51 -18.06
C GLY A 97 -20.96 1.33 -17.96
N CYS A 98 -20.06 1.00 -17.02
CA CYS A 98 -18.81 1.74 -16.85
C CYS A 98 -17.83 1.45 -18.01
N PRO A 99 -17.30 2.47 -18.72
CA PRO A 99 -16.37 2.27 -19.83
C PRO A 99 -15.04 1.65 -19.39
N PHE A 100 -14.71 1.75 -18.10
CA PHE A 100 -13.48 1.22 -17.52
C PHE A 100 -13.61 -0.21 -16.98
N GLN A 101 -14.75 -0.87 -17.15
CA GLN A 101 -15.04 -2.15 -16.49
C GLN A 101 -14.01 -3.24 -16.80
N ALA A 102 -13.57 -3.37 -18.05
CA ALA A 102 -12.55 -4.34 -18.45
C ALA A 102 -11.22 -4.15 -17.72
N ALA A 103 -10.73 -2.90 -17.64
CA ALA A 103 -9.45 -2.57 -16.99
C ALA A 103 -9.56 -2.49 -15.45
N CYS A 104 -10.69 -2.02 -14.93
CA CYS A 104 -10.88 -1.77 -13.50
C CYS A 104 -11.37 -3.02 -12.75
N ALA A 105 -12.45 -3.65 -13.22
CA ALA A 105 -13.07 -4.81 -12.59
C ALA A 105 -12.56 -6.15 -13.14
N LYS A 106 -11.69 -6.13 -14.16
CA LYS A 106 -11.03 -7.31 -14.75
C LYS A 106 -12.05 -8.39 -15.17
N GLY A 107 -13.09 -7.96 -15.88
CA GLY A 107 -14.15 -8.84 -16.39
C GLY A 107 -15.23 -9.23 -15.37
N LYS A 108 -15.24 -8.66 -14.16
CA LYS A 108 -16.31 -8.84 -13.18
C LYS A 108 -17.40 -7.79 -13.32
N ASP A 109 -18.60 -8.12 -12.85
CA ASP A 109 -19.76 -7.21 -12.88
C ASP A 109 -19.54 -5.95 -12.03
N THR A 110 -18.87 -6.12 -10.88
CA THR A 110 -18.56 -5.04 -9.96
C THR A 110 -17.12 -5.08 -9.49
N LYS A 111 -16.53 -3.89 -9.33
CA LYS A 111 -15.25 -3.74 -8.66
C LYS A 111 -15.40 -4.06 -7.17
N THR A 112 -14.73 -5.13 -6.73
CA THR A 112 -14.54 -5.48 -5.33
C THR A 112 -13.05 -5.48 -4.99
N ILE A 113 -12.68 -4.85 -3.88
CA ILE A 113 -11.32 -4.87 -3.34
C ILE A 113 -11.30 -5.51 -1.96
N ARG A 114 -10.17 -6.12 -1.60
CA ARG A 114 -9.92 -6.66 -0.26
C ARG A 114 -8.59 -6.12 0.23
N VAL A 115 -8.59 -5.45 1.38
CA VAL A 115 -7.44 -4.69 1.85
C VAL A 115 -7.31 -4.76 3.36
N SER A 116 -6.07 -4.80 3.86
CA SER A 116 -5.78 -4.48 5.25
C SER A 116 -5.44 -3.00 5.36
N LEU A 117 -6.29 -2.22 6.04
CA LEU A 117 -6.03 -0.80 6.26
C LEU A 117 -4.74 -0.58 7.05
N LYS A 118 -4.44 -1.48 7.99
CA LYS A 118 -3.18 -1.47 8.73
C LYS A 118 -1.98 -1.58 7.79
N ASN A 119 -2.01 -2.53 6.86
CA ASN A 119 -0.93 -2.66 5.89
C ASN A 119 -0.81 -1.43 4.97
N GLN A 120 -1.92 -0.81 4.60
CA GLN A 120 -1.90 0.43 3.81
C GLN A 120 -1.21 1.56 4.56
N GLN A 121 -1.56 1.76 5.84
CA GLN A 121 -0.92 2.76 6.70
C GLN A 121 0.58 2.50 6.84
N GLN A 122 0.97 1.26 7.14
CA GLN A 122 2.39 0.87 7.23
C GLN A 122 3.14 1.15 5.93
N ARG A 123 2.56 0.80 4.78
CA ARG A 123 3.18 1.10 3.47
C ARG A 123 3.34 2.61 3.25
N GLN A 124 2.36 3.42 3.64
CA GLN A 124 2.48 4.88 3.57
C GLN A 124 3.61 5.41 4.47
N GLU A 125 3.75 4.89 5.69
CA GLU A 125 4.86 5.26 6.59
C GLU A 125 6.22 4.86 6.01
N ILE A 126 6.35 3.66 5.47
CA ILE A 126 7.58 3.18 4.83
C ILE A 126 7.94 4.08 3.64
N ARG A 127 6.98 4.42 2.78
CA ARG A 127 7.21 5.37 1.67
C ARG A 127 7.76 6.71 2.17
N LYS A 128 7.14 7.29 3.19
CA LYS A 128 7.57 8.57 3.79
C LYS A 128 8.99 8.45 4.34
N ARG A 129 9.27 7.43 5.15
CA ARG A 129 10.61 7.22 5.76
C ARG A 129 11.69 7.06 4.70
N LEU A 130 11.47 6.21 3.70
CA LEU A 130 12.44 5.98 2.63
C LEU A 130 12.67 7.25 1.81
N SER A 131 11.61 8.00 1.49
CA SER A 131 11.77 9.27 0.78
C SER A 131 12.62 10.28 1.56
N THR A 132 12.47 10.31 2.90
CA THR A 132 13.26 11.18 3.77
C THR A 132 14.71 10.68 3.89
N GLU A 133 14.94 9.38 4.05
CA GLU A 133 16.31 8.84 4.08
C GLU A 133 17.05 9.04 2.76
N ASP A 134 16.40 8.83 1.61
CA ASP A 134 16.99 9.11 0.30
C ASP A 134 17.45 10.58 0.18
N LEU A 135 16.66 11.52 0.71
CA LEU A 135 17.05 12.94 0.82
C LEU A 135 18.27 13.15 1.72
N PHE A 136 18.39 12.42 2.85
CA PHE A 136 19.56 12.49 3.71
C PHE A 136 20.81 11.94 3.01
N PHE A 137 20.71 10.82 2.26
CA PHE A 137 21.81 10.28 1.49
C PHE A 137 22.27 11.22 0.37
N ILE A 138 21.34 11.88 -0.33
CA ILE A 138 21.67 12.88 -1.36
C ILE A 138 22.39 14.08 -0.72
N ASN A 139 21.89 14.59 0.41
CA ASN A 139 22.49 15.74 1.10
C ASN A 139 23.78 15.41 1.86
N SER A 140 24.04 14.15 2.20
CA SER A 140 25.35 13.70 2.72
C SER A 140 26.35 13.37 1.61
N SER A 141 25.88 13.25 0.36
CA SER A 141 26.71 12.96 -0.82
C SER A 141 27.10 14.20 -1.61
N SER A 142 26.82 15.42 -1.12
CA SER A 142 27.48 16.63 -1.60
C SER A 142 28.92 16.68 -1.10
N CYS A 143 29.75 15.76 -1.60
CA CYS A 143 31.18 15.95 -1.66
C CYS A 143 31.41 17.03 -2.73
N PRO A 144 32.02 18.19 -2.41
CA PRO A 144 32.33 19.18 -3.42
C PRO A 144 33.37 18.57 -4.37
N MET A 145 32.93 18.21 -5.57
CA MET A 145 33.84 18.04 -6.69
C MET A 145 34.31 19.44 -7.09
N ASN A 146 35.39 19.90 -6.44
CA ASN A 146 36.13 21.10 -6.81
C ASN A 146 37.61 20.74 -6.92
N GLY A 147 38.20 21.04 -8.09
CA GLY A 147 39.64 21.15 -8.31
C GLY A 147 40.26 20.00 -9.10
#